data_AF-A0A6V7Y3C8-F1
#
_entry.id   AF-A0A6V7Y3C8-F1
#
_cell.length_a   1.000
_cell.length_b   1.000
_cell.length_c   1.000
_cell.angle_alpha   90.00
_cell.angle_beta   90.00
_cell.angle_gamma   90.00
#
_symmetry.space_group_name_H-M   'P 1'
#
loop_
_entity.id
_entity.type
_entity.pdbx_description
1 polymer ?
#
loop_
_entity_poly.entity_id
_entity_poly.type
_entity_poly.pdbx_seq_one_letter_code
_entity_poly.pdbx_strand_id
1 'polypeptide(L)'
;MTLHRTIKLYRLPENTHYPLKPLAKEYIQSTFDLLTNYLTKFDICPIFSLEEFEHFFMPREDVIYSYVIENNGQVTDFISFYCLPSTIVHNPLHKEIRAAYSFYNVAGSVPLNKLINDALIIAKNMGFDVYNALDLMENQSFLEELKFGIGDGNLQYYLYNWKCPDIAPARIVSSKSYL
;
A
#
# COMPACT_ATOMS: atom_id res chain seq x y z
N MET A 1 -28.73 -2.24 -0.75
CA MET A 1 -27.97 -1.22 0.02
C MET A 1 -28.41 0.16 -0.49
N THR A 2 -28.69 1.16 0.36
CA THR A 2 -28.99 2.54 -0.09
C THR A 2 -27.74 3.41 0.01
N LEU A 3 -27.64 4.50 -0.77
CA LEU A 3 -26.46 5.39 -0.76
C LEU A 3 -26.09 5.88 0.65
N HIS A 4 -27.07 6.31 1.44
CA HIS A 4 -26.85 6.74 2.82
C HIS A 4 -26.27 5.62 3.70
N ARG A 5 -26.75 4.38 3.53
CA ARG A 5 -26.20 3.22 4.26
C ARG A 5 -24.79 2.90 3.81
N THR A 6 -24.49 2.99 2.51
CA THR A 6 -23.15 2.79 1.95
C THR A 6 -22.16 3.82 2.49
N ILE A 7 -22.50 5.11 2.46
CA ILE A 7 -21.65 6.18 3.01
C ILE A 7 -21.37 5.95 4.50
N LYS A 8 -22.39 5.55 5.27
CA LYS A 8 -22.22 5.23 6.70
C LYS A 8 -21.33 4.01 6.91
N LEU A 9 -21.44 2.99 6.06
CA LEU A 9 -20.67 1.75 6.15
C LEU A 9 -19.17 1.97 5.90
N TYR A 10 -18.83 2.78 4.89
CA TYR A 10 -17.44 3.07 4.49
C TYR A 10 -16.86 4.34 5.13
N ARG A 11 -17.57 4.96 6.08
CA ARG A 11 -17.08 6.15 6.78
C ARG A 11 -15.80 5.81 7.56
N LEU A 12 -14.76 6.58 7.30
CA LEU A 12 -13.50 6.58 8.07
C LEU A 12 -13.43 7.82 8.98
N PRO A 13 -12.69 7.74 10.11
CA PRO A 13 -12.33 8.88 10.94
C PRO A 13 -11.64 10.02 10.17
N GLU A 14 -11.46 11.16 10.83
CA GLU A 14 -10.69 12.30 10.29
C GLU A 14 -9.21 12.22 10.63
N ASN A 15 -8.86 11.70 11.81
CA ASN A 15 -7.48 11.60 12.28
C ASN A 15 -7.02 10.15 12.32
N THR A 16 -5.75 9.93 12.03
CA THR A 16 -5.08 8.64 12.19
C THR A 16 -5.00 8.26 13.68
N HIS A 17 -4.93 6.96 13.95
CA HIS A 17 -4.76 6.45 15.30
C HIS A 17 -3.31 6.56 15.77
N TYR A 18 -2.35 6.33 14.87
CA TYR A 18 -0.92 6.39 15.15
C TYR A 18 -0.28 7.66 14.58
N PRO A 19 0.85 8.11 15.18
CA PRO A 19 1.57 9.31 14.76
C PRO A 19 2.43 9.06 13.52
N LEU A 20 1.77 8.76 12.40
CA LEU A 20 2.44 8.57 11.10
C LEU A 20 3.07 9.88 10.63
N LYS A 21 4.36 9.82 10.29
CA LYS A 21 5.12 10.93 9.72
C LYS A 21 5.45 10.62 8.27
N PRO A 22 5.40 11.60 7.34
CA PRO A 22 5.91 11.40 5.99
C PRO A 22 7.36 10.91 6.01
N LEU A 23 7.70 9.97 5.13
CA LEU A 23 9.07 9.49 5.01
C LEU A 23 9.99 10.66 4.61
N ALA A 24 11.04 10.86 5.39
CA ALA A 24 12.04 11.91 5.20
C ALA A 24 13.44 11.29 5.11
N LYS A 25 14.42 12.07 4.62
CA LYS A 25 15.79 11.60 4.39
C LYS A 25 16.45 10.99 5.62
N GLU A 26 16.17 11.53 6.80
CA GLU A 26 16.66 11.02 8.09
C GLU A 26 16.18 9.60 8.42
N TYR A 27 15.04 9.19 7.88
CA TYR A 27 14.44 7.88 8.13
C TYR A 27 14.78 6.84 7.04
N ILE A 28 15.43 7.23 5.94
CA ILE A 28 15.66 6.36 4.77
C ILE A 28 16.41 5.09 5.15
N GLN A 29 17.55 5.21 5.84
CA GLN A 29 18.36 4.05 6.21
C GLN A 29 17.58 3.08 7.10
N SER A 30 16.94 3.59 8.17
CA SER A 30 16.18 2.75 9.09
C SER A 30 14.98 2.07 8.42
N THR A 31 14.33 2.74 7.48
CA THR A 31 13.17 2.19 6.75
C THR A 31 13.62 1.15 5.72
N PHE A 32 14.76 1.40 5.06
CA PHE A 32 15.38 0.45 4.14
C PHE A 32 15.74 -0.86 4.85
N ASP A 33 16.37 -0.77 6.02
CA ASP A 33 16.74 -1.95 6.82
C ASP A 33 15.48 -2.71 7.27
N LEU A 34 14.44 -2.00 7.72
CA LEU A 34 13.16 -2.59 8.11
C LEU A 34 12.50 -3.33 6.93
N LEU A 35 12.40 -2.68 5.76
CA LEU A 35 11.79 -3.28 4.58
C LEU A 35 12.58 -4.47 4.07
N THR A 36 13.91 -4.33 3.95
CA THR A 36 14.77 -5.42 3.46
C THR A 36 14.66 -6.66 4.34
N ASN A 37 14.68 -6.48 5.66
CA ASN A 37 14.46 -7.58 6.60
C ASN A 37 13.07 -8.21 6.44
N TYR A 38 12.02 -7.39 6.24
CA TYR A 38 10.67 -7.88 6.00
C TYR A 38 10.58 -8.74 4.73
N LEU A 39 11.22 -8.30 3.65
CA LEU A 39 11.17 -8.97 2.35
C LEU A 39 11.80 -10.37 2.35
N THR A 40 12.74 -10.65 3.26
CA THR A 40 13.36 -11.98 3.40
C THR A 40 12.38 -13.10 3.73
N LYS A 41 11.16 -12.77 4.19
CA LYS A 41 10.10 -13.75 4.50
C LYS A 41 9.49 -14.40 3.26
N PHE A 42 9.63 -13.80 2.08
CA PHE A 42 8.92 -14.18 0.85
C PHE A 42 9.83 -14.93 -0.13
N ASP A 43 9.21 -15.77 -0.98
CA ASP A 43 9.94 -16.63 -1.91
C ASP A 43 10.36 -15.87 -3.18
N ILE A 44 9.52 -14.95 -3.64
CA ILE A 44 9.83 -14.00 -4.70
C ILE A 44 9.71 -12.59 -4.13
N CYS A 45 10.83 -11.87 -4.06
CA CYS A 45 10.87 -10.47 -3.68
C CYS A 45 11.96 -9.72 -4.45
N PRO A 46 11.78 -8.41 -4.69
CA PRO A 46 12.88 -7.59 -5.17
C PRO A 46 13.91 -7.37 -4.06
N ILE A 47 15.18 -7.32 -4.46
CA ILE A 47 16.28 -6.89 -3.61
C ILE A 47 16.60 -5.46 -4.00
N PHE A 48 16.34 -4.52 -3.09
CA PHE A 48 16.61 -3.11 -3.33
C PHE A 48 18.04 -2.76 -2.86
N SER A 49 18.71 -1.91 -3.63
CA SER A 49 19.75 -1.03 -3.12
C SER A 49 19.14 0.16 -2.35
N LEU A 50 19.95 0.85 -1.55
CA LEU A 50 19.52 2.05 -0.84
C LEU A 50 19.05 3.15 -1.81
N GLU A 51 19.73 3.28 -2.95
CA GLU A 51 19.41 4.25 -4.01
C GLU A 51 18.07 3.94 -4.67
N GLU A 52 17.80 2.67 -4.98
CA GLU A 52 16.50 2.23 -5.50
C GLU A 52 15.39 2.43 -4.48
N PHE A 53 15.66 2.12 -3.20
CA PHE A 53 14.71 2.36 -2.13
C PHE A 53 14.33 3.84 -2.04
N GLU A 54 15.32 4.74 -2.00
CA GLU A 54 15.04 6.19 -1.99
C GLU A 54 14.26 6.60 -3.24
N HIS A 55 14.64 6.09 -4.42
CA HIS A 55 13.93 6.38 -5.67
C HIS A 55 12.46 5.94 -5.65
N PHE A 56 12.15 4.75 -5.13
CA PHE A 56 10.79 4.20 -5.17
C PHE A 56 9.90 4.77 -4.06
N PHE A 57 10.45 4.99 -2.86
CA PHE A 57 9.65 5.28 -1.67
C PHE A 57 9.71 6.73 -1.19
N MET A 58 10.64 7.55 -1.65
CA MET A 58 10.65 8.97 -1.25
C MET A 58 9.34 9.65 -1.71
N PRO A 59 8.57 10.27 -0.79
CA PRO A 59 7.26 10.84 -1.11
C PRO A 59 7.35 11.87 -2.23
N ARG A 60 6.46 11.73 -3.21
CA ARG A 60 6.30 12.63 -4.35
C ARG A 60 4.81 12.85 -4.55
N GLU A 61 4.40 14.12 -4.52
CA GLU A 61 3.00 14.52 -4.73
C GLU A 61 2.47 13.90 -6.03
N ASP A 62 1.25 13.36 -5.95
CA ASP A 62 0.55 12.68 -7.04
C ASP A 62 1.26 11.45 -7.64
N VAL A 63 2.31 10.93 -6.98
CA VAL A 63 3.04 9.75 -7.46
C VAL A 63 3.09 8.67 -6.38
N ILE A 64 3.77 8.93 -5.26
CA ILE A 64 3.97 7.97 -4.18
C ILE A 64 3.87 8.66 -2.84
N TYR A 65 3.13 8.04 -1.93
CA TYR A 65 2.97 8.47 -0.57
C TYR A 65 3.57 7.41 0.33
N SER A 66 4.39 7.84 1.28
CA SER A 66 5.12 6.94 2.16
C SER A 66 5.22 7.56 3.54
N TYR A 67 4.90 6.78 4.56
CA TYR A 67 4.85 7.22 5.94
C TYR A 67 5.50 6.19 6.86
N VAL A 68 6.04 6.67 7.96
CA VAL A 68 6.73 5.88 8.97
C VAL A 68 6.17 6.16 10.36
N ILE A 69 6.23 5.16 11.22
CA ILE A 69 6.15 5.34 12.67
C ILE A 69 7.57 5.15 13.20
N GLU A 70 8.03 6.10 14.00
CA GLU A 70 9.35 6.05 14.63
C GLU A 70 9.23 6.09 16.15
N ASN A 71 10.09 5.33 16.81
CA ASN A 71 10.21 5.28 18.25
C ASN A 71 11.69 5.47 18.60
N ASN A 72 12.01 6.56 19.29
CA ASN A 72 13.38 6.91 19.71
C ASN A 72 14.41 6.92 18.57
N GLY A 73 14.04 7.45 17.39
CA GLY A 73 14.93 7.55 16.23
C GLY A 73 15.05 6.27 15.39
N GLN A 74 14.34 5.19 15.74
CA GLN A 74 14.25 3.98 14.94
C GLN A 74 12.86 3.84 14.33
N VAL A 75 12.81 3.60 13.01
CA VAL A 75 11.55 3.32 12.31
C VAL A 75 11.09 1.91 12.66
N THR A 76 9.88 1.80 13.19
CA THR A 76 9.28 0.52 13.59
C THR A 76 8.23 0.04 12.60
N ASP A 77 7.59 0.96 11.87
CA ASP A 77 6.51 0.65 10.95
C ASP A 77 6.61 1.55 9.71
N PHE A 78 6.20 1.00 8.57
CA PHE A 78 6.28 1.66 7.27
C PHE A 78 5.03 1.38 6.46
N ILE A 79 4.48 2.40 5.81
CA ILE A 79 3.41 2.24 4.81
C ILE A 79 3.73 3.01 3.55
N SER A 80 3.27 2.48 2.43
CA SER A 80 3.36 3.17 1.15
C SER A 80 2.20 2.83 0.21
N PHE A 81 1.78 3.82 -0.56
CA PHE A 81 0.79 3.67 -1.62
C PHE A 81 1.04 4.69 -2.73
N TYR A 82 0.78 4.31 -3.98
CA TYR A 82 0.98 5.19 -5.13
C TYR A 82 -0.35 5.65 -5.73
N CYS A 83 -0.32 6.82 -6.37
CA CYS A 83 -1.44 7.36 -7.12
C CYS A 83 -1.44 6.79 -8.53
N LEU A 84 -2.58 6.29 -8.97
CA LEU A 84 -2.80 5.91 -10.36
C LEU A 84 -4.21 6.35 -10.77
N PRO A 85 -4.36 7.57 -11.29
CA PRO A 85 -5.65 8.06 -11.74
C PRO A 85 -6.11 7.32 -13.00
N SER A 86 -7.41 7.08 -13.10
CA SER A 86 -8.03 6.42 -14.26
C SER A 86 -9.08 7.33 -14.88
N THR A 87 -9.05 7.49 -16.20
CA THR A 87 -10.05 8.28 -16.93
C THR A 87 -11.41 7.57 -16.95
N ILE A 88 -12.48 8.29 -16.60
CA ILE A 88 -13.84 7.78 -16.70
C ILE A 88 -14.37 8.03 -18.11
N VAL A 89 -14.65 6.95 -18.83
CA VAL A 89 -15.24 7.02 -20.16
C VAL A 89 -16.76 7.19 -20.06
N HIS A 90 -17.33 8.10 -20.86
CA HIS A 90 -18.78 8.30 -21.01
C HIS A 90 -19.55 8.73 -19.74
N ASN A 91 -18.93 9.43 -18.79
CA ASN A 91 -19.63 10.05 -17.66
C ASN A 91 -19.73 11.59 -17.81
N PRO A 92 -20.93 12.18 -17.70
CA PRO A 92 -21.12 13.62 -17.88
C PRO A 92 -20.63 14.45 -16.67
N LEU A 93 -20.62 13.88 -15.47
CA LEU A 93 -20.31 14.59 -14.21
C LEU A 93 -18.87 14.37 -13.74
N HIS A 94 -18.38 13.13 -13.80
CA HIS A 94 -17.05 12.75 -13.31
C HIS A 94 -16.14 12.37 -14.49
N LYS A 95 -14.87 12.79 -14.44
CA LYS A 95 -13.90 12.60 -15.53
C LYS A 95 -12.74 11.68 -15.16
N GLU A 96 -12.44 11.58 -13.88
CA GLU A 96 -11.32 10.81 -13.36
C GLU A 96 -11.74 10.11 -12.07
N ILE A 97 -11.18 8.92 -11.84
CA ILE A 97 -11.14 8.26 -10.54
C ILE A 97 -9.70 8.32 -10.06
N ARG A 98 -9.48 8.97 -8.93
CA ARG A 98 -8.18 9.08 -8.29
C ARG A 98 -8.01 7.89 -7.35
N ALA A 99 -7.34 6.85 -7.83
CA ALA A 99 -7.14 5.60 -7.09
C ALA A 99 -5.77 5.54 -6.41
N ALA A 100 -5.77 5.17 -5.13
CA ALA A 100 -4.57 4.81 -4.39
C ALA A 100 -4.35 3.30 -4.50
N TYR A 101 -3.12 2.87 -4.72
CA TYR A 101 -2.75 1.46 -4.75
C TYR A 101 -1.74 1.18 -3.64
N SER A 102 -2.13 0.31 -2.71
CA SER A 102 -1.25 -0.19 -1.65
C SER A 102 0.02 -0.78 -2.26
N PHE A 103 1.18 -0.37 -1.74
CA PHE A 103 2.47 -0.77 -2.27
C PHE A 103 3.19 -1.72 -1.31
N TYR A 104 4.09 -1.22 -0.45
CA TYR A 104 4.75 -2.00 0.60
C TYR A 104 4.35 -1.48 1.97
N ASN A 105 4.01 -2.39 2.87
CA ASN A 105 3.64 -2.07 4.24
C ASN A 105 4.33 -3.04 5.19
N VAL A 106 4.97 -2.52 6.22
CA VAL A 106 5.67 -3.29 7.25
C VAL A 106 5.16 -2.84 8.60
N ALA A 107 4.52 -3.75 9.31
CA ALA A 107 4.02 -3.53 10.65
C ALA A 107 4.93 -4.25 11.65
N GLY A 108 5.61 -3.49 12.51
CA GLY A 108 6.57 -3.99 13.50
C GLY A 108 6.11 -3.73 14.94
N SER A 109 5.62 -2.52 15.25
CA SER A 109 5.14 -2.18 16.60
C SER A 109 3.63 -2.17 16.72
N VAL A 110 2.91 -1.97 15.61
CA VAL A 110 1.44 -1.92 15.58
C VAL A 110 0.84 -3.06 14.76
N PRO A 111 -0.42 -3.46 15.00
CA PRO A 111 -1.10 -4.43 14.14
C PRO A 111 -1.28 -3.92 12.70
N LEU A 112 -1.02 -4.79 11.71
CA LEU A 112 -1.09 -4.43 10.27
C LEU A 112 -2.47 -3.87 9.88
N ASN A 113 -3.56 -4.46 10.35
CA ASN A 113 -4.92 -3.95 10.08
C ASN A 113 -5.13 -2.51 10.57
N LYS A 114 -4.54 -2.12 11.70
CA LYS A 114 -4.63 -0.73 12.20
C LYS A 114 -3.74 0.21 11.42
N LEU A 115 -2.55 -0.25 11.04
CA LEU A 115 -1.62 0.51 10.20
C LEU A 115 -2.24 0.82 8.82
N ILE A 116 -2.87 -0.17 8.19
CA ILE A 116 -3.57 0.02 6.92
C ILE A 116 -4.83 0.87 7.09
N ASN A 117 -5.54 0.76 8.22
CA ASN A 117 -6.67 1.65 8.49
C ASN A 117 -6.26 3.13 8.49
N ASP A 118 -5.10 3.45 9.07
CA ASP A 118 -4.56 4.81 9.01
C ASP A 118 -4.15 5.22 7.58
N ALA A 119 -3.61 4.30 6.78
CA ALA A 119 -3.36 4.56 5.36
C ALA A 119 -4.65 4.91 4.60
N LEU A 120 -5.77 4.24 4.88
CA LEU A 120 -7.09 4.57 4.31
C LEU A 120 -7.57 5.96 4.73
N ILE A 121 -7.36 6.35 5.99
CA ILE A 121 -7.71 7.68 6.50
C ILE A 121 -6.89 8.74 5.78
N ILE A 122 -5.57 8.54 5.64
CA ILE A 122 -4.68 9.44 4.91
C ILE A 122 -5.15 9.57 3.46
N ALA A 123 -5.35 8.46 2.75
CA ALA A 123 -5.78 8.50 1.35
C ALA A 123 -7.12 9.24 1.17
N LYS A 124 -8.10 8.99 2.03
CA LYS A 124 -9.38 9.73 2.02
C LYS A 124 -9.15 11.24 2.22
N ASN A 125 -8.34 11.63 3.20
CA ASN A 125 -8.07 13.04 3.48
C ASN A 125 -7.32 13.74 2.34
N MET A 126 -6.58 12.98 1.53
CA MET A 126 -5.89 13.44 0.32
C MET A 126 -6.78 13.40 -0.93
N GLY A 127 -8.07 13.12 -0.79
CA GLY A 127 -9.03 13.14 -1.89
C GLY A 127 -8.95 11.94 -2.83
N PHE A 128 -8.42 10.80 -2.39
CA PHE A 128 -8.54 9.55 -3.13
C PHE A 128 -9.96 9.00 -3.06
N ASP A 129 -10.46 8.52 -4.20
CA ASP A 129 -11.81 7.98 -4.34
C ASP A 129 -11.89 6.51 -3.89
N VAL A 130 -10.79 5.77 -4.06
CA VAL A 130 -10.68 4.34 -3.77
C VAL A 130 -9.27 3.97 -3.37
N TYR A 131 -9.14 2.95 -2.51
CA TYR A 131 -7.86 2.35 -2.11
C TYR A 131 -7.85 0.87 -2.51
N ASN A 132 -6.98 0.53 -3.44
CA ASN A 132 -6.83 -0.81 -4.00
C ASN A 132 -5.66 -1.53 -3.32
N ALA A 133 -5.82 -2.83 -3.07
CA ALA A 133 -4.76 -3.70 -2.57
C ALA A 133 -4.88 -5.07 -3.25
N LEU A 134 -3.74 -5.70 -3.51
CA LEU A 134 -3.68 -7.09 -3.97
C LEU A 134 -3.66 -8.03 -2.75
N ASP A 135 -4.06 -9.28 -2.95
CA ASP A 135 -3.98 -10.39 -1.99
C ASP A 135 -2.55 -10.98 -1.87
N LEU A 136 -1.55 -10.15 -2.15
CA LEU A 136 -0.14 -10.49 -1.97
C LEU A 136 0.30 -10.30 -0.51
N MET A 137 1.47 -10.84 -0.19
CA MET A 137 2.10 -10.67 1.12
C MET A 137 1.15 -11.11 2.26
N GLU A 138 1.08 -10.34 3.34
CA GLU A 138 0.19 -10.58 4.47
C GLU A 138 -1.15 -9.83 4.34
N ASN A 139 -1.47 -9.29 3.16
CA ASN A 139 -2.61 -8.39 2.99
C ASN A 139 -3.95 -9.05 3.32
N GLN A 140 -4.08 -10.36 3.05
CA GLN A 140 -5.28 -11.14 3.34
C GLN A 140 -5.77 -10.96 4.78
N SER A 141 -4.86 -10.72 5.74
CA SER A 141 -5.17 -10.54 7.15
C SER A 141 -6.05 -9.32 7.46
N PHE A 142 -6.05 -8.28 6.60
CA PHE A 142 -6.82 -7.05 6.83
C PHE A 142 -7.94 -6.82 5.81
N LEU A 143 -7.93 -7.50 4.65
CA LEU A 143 -8.85 -7.18 3.55
C LEU A 143 -10.32 -7.24 3.98
N GLU A 144 -10.74 -8.35 4.59
CA GLU A 144 -12.13 -8.54 5.03
C GLU A 144 -12.51 -7.57 6.16
N GLU A 145 -11.65 -7.45 7.18
CA GLU A 145 -11.90 -6.58 8.34
C GLU A 145 -12.05 -5.10 7.94
N LEU A 146 -11.22 -4.64 6.99
CA LEU A 146 -11.24 -3.28 6.48
C LEU A 146 -12.20 -3.09 5.30
N LYS A 147 -13.07 -4.09 5.03
CA LYS A 147 -14.16 -4.03 4.05
C LYS A 147 -13.67 -3.85 2.61
N PHE A 148 -12.48 -4.35 2.29
CA PHE A 148 -12.06 -4.50 0.90
C PHE A 148 -13.01 -5.48 0.20
N GLY A 149 -13.46 -5.09 -0.99
CA GLY A 149 -14.24 -5.94 -1.87
C GLY A 149 -13.32 -6.61 -2.90
N ILE A 150 -13.63 -7.85 -3.27
CA ILE A 150 -12.94 -8.55 -4.35
C ILE A 150 -13.34 -7.87 -5.68
N GLY A 151 -12.34 -7.48 -6.47
CA GLY A 151 -12.53 -6.97 -7.82
C GLY A 151 -12.85 -8.06 -8.84
N ASP A 152 -13.04 -7.68 -10.10
CA ASP A 152 -13.25 -8.61 -11.21
C ASP A 152 -11.95 -9.00 -11.94
N GLY A 153 -10.87 -8.25 -11.73
CA GLY A 153 -9.55 -8.50 -12.30
C GLY A 153 -8.67 -9.40 -11.43
N ASN A 154 -7.82 -10.19 -12.10
CA ASN A 154 -6.73 -10.93 -11.46
C ASN A 154 -5.40 -10.47 -12.05
N LEU A 155 -4.38 -10.32 -11.21
CA LEU A 155 -3.02 -10.03 -11.66
C LEU A 155 -2.17 -11.31 -11.58
N GLN A 156 -1.62 -11.71 -12.72
CA GLN A 156 -0.84 -12.94 -12.86
C GLN A 156 0.65 -12.62 -12.98
N TYR A 157 1.49 -13.40 -12.31
CA TYR A 157 2.94 -13.21 -12.28
C TYR A 157 3.63 -14.28 -13.13
N TYR A 158 4.52 -13.86 -14.03
CA TYR A 158 5.26 -14.74 -14.91
C TYR A 158 6.76 -14.43 -14.83
N LEU A 159 7.59 -15.48 -14.86
CA LEU A 159 9.03 -15.36 -14.95
C LEU A 159 9.49 -15.82 -16.33
N TYR A 160 10.27 -14.99 -17.02
CA TYR A 160 10.85 -15.34 -18.31
C TYR A 160 12.14 -16.13 -18.12
N ASN A 161 12.28 -17.26 -18.81
CA ASN A 161 13.47 -18.12 -18.77
C ASN A 161 13.86 -18.59 -17.35
N TRP A 162 12.88 -18.77 -16.47
CA TRP A 162 13.08 -19.26 -15.11
C TRP A 162 12.05 -20.33 -14.76
N LYS A 163 12.50 -21.47 -14.24
CA LYS A 163 11.63 -22.56 -13.80
C LYS A 163 11.43 -22.47 -12.30
N CYS A 164 10.19 -22.45 -11.85
CA CYS A 164 9.83 -22.47 -10.43
C CYS A 164 8.61 -23.37 -10.18
N PRO A 165 8.38 -23.83 -8.95
CA PRO A 165 7.09 -24.39 -8.56
C PRO A 165 5.99 -23.31 -8.58
N ASP A 166 4.74 -23.72 -8.41
CA ASP A 166 3.65 -22.79 -8.12
C ASP A 166 3.87 -22.16 -6.74
N ILE A 167 3.72 -20.84 -6.66
CA ILE A 167 3.96 -20.06 -5.44
C ILE A 167 2.66 -19.35 -5.07
N ALA A 168 2.23 -19.50 -3.82
CA ALA A 168 1.02 -18.86 -3.32
C ALA A 168 1.17 -17.31 -3.34
N PRO A 169 0.09 -16.54 -3.60
CA PRO A 169 0.14 -15.08 -3.60
C PRO A 169 0.76 -14.47 -2.33
N ALA A 170 0.49 -15.06 -1.17
CA ALA A 170 1.04 -14.64 0.12
C ALA A 170 2.57 -14.81 0.26
N ARG A 171 3.20 -15.52 -0.67
CA ARG A 171 4.66 -15.75 -0.74
C ARG A 171 5.36 -14.89 -1.80
N ILE A 172 4.61 -14.03 -2.48
CA ILE A 172 5.10 -13.17 -3.56
C ILE A 172 5.03 -11.71 -3.12
N VAL A 173 6.07 -10.96 -3.45
CA VAL A 173 6.11 -9.51 -3.36
C VAL A 173 6.31 -8.93 -4.76
N SER A 174 5.43 -8.00 -5.14
CA SER A 174 5.46 -7.37 -6.45
C SER A 174 6.19 -6.04 -6.42
N SER A 175 7.21 -5.90 -7.25
CA SER A 175 7.72 -4.58 -7.65
C SER A 175 6.80 -4.03 -8.74
N LYS A 176 6.27 -2.82 -8.51
CA LYS A 176 5.36 -2.02 -9.33
C LYS A 176 4.94 -2.64 -10.68
N SER A 177 3.64 -2.90 -10.85
CA SER A 177 3.06 -3.21 -12.16
C SER A 177 3.16 -1.98 -13.06
N TYR A 178 4.03 -2.03 -14.07
CA TYR A 178 3.90 -1.13 -15.22
C TYR A 178 2.72 -1.66 -16.03
N LEU A 179 1.59 -0.94 -16.02
CA LEU A 179 0.50 -1.13 -17.00
C LEU A 179 0.93 -0.55 -18.35
#